data_AF-A0A838TSA8-F1
#
_entry.id   AF-A0A838TSA8-F1
#
_cell.length_a   1.000
_cell.length_b   1.000
_cell.length_c   1.000
_cell.angle_alpha   90.00
_cell.angle_beta   90.00
_cell.angle_gamma   90.00
#
_symmetry.space_group_name_H-M   'P 1'
#
loop_
_entity.id
_entity.type
_entity.pdbx_description
1 polymer ?
#
loop_
_entity_poly.entity_id
_entity_poly.type
_entity_poly.pdbx_seq_one_letter_code
_entity_poly.pdbx_strand_id
1 'polypeptide(L)'
;MENQILISEYAQLMYNMELMVPRGLSAAIYTQTTDVEGEVNGLMTYDREIIKIPEEMLRILHAPLYKEPSGKISFINMQNETDVNKFKVSRSVSKNWLTASASDKFTDNAKPFAVKKGDAVYSYQDFNIADMPEGLGMKLLGFGDAKVYLNGKLIWQEDKIRTKRHYDDINLSDKIKYLLPGTNRIAVACTNATQDMNFDFALYRLDN
;
A
#
# COMPACT_ATOMS: atom_id res chain seq x y z
N MET A 1 11.12 -20.19 11.33
CA MET A 1 11.13 -19.42 10.07
C MET A 1 9.71 -19.13 9.61
N GLU A 2 8.84 -20.13 9.43
CA GLU A 2 7.42 -19.92 9.06
C GLU A 2 6.63 -19.08 10.06
N ASN A 3 6.80 -19.31 11.37
CA ASN A 3 6.08 -18.52 12.38
C ASN A 3 6.48 -17.02 12.37
N GLN A 4 7.71 -16.70 12.00
CA GLN A 4 8.15 -15.30 11.89
C GLN A 4 7.51 -14.60 10.69
N ILE A 5 7.31 -15.32 9.59
CA ILE A 5 6.61 -14.81 8.40
C ILE A 5 5.16 -14.48 8.77
N LEU A 6 4.44 -15.42 9.39
CA LEU A 6 3.06 -15.21 9.86
C LEU A 6 2.95 -13.98 10.76
N ILE A 7 3.81 -13.86 11.78
CA ILE A 7 3.82 -12.71 12.68
C ILE A 7 4.05 -11.40 11.92
N SER A 8 5.00 -11.38 10.97
CA SER A 8 5.31 -10.19 10.20
C SER A 8 4.17 -9.75 9.28
N GLU A 9 3.51 -10.71 8.61
CA GLU A 9 2.37 -10.45 7.73
C GLU A 9 1.15 -9.99 8.55
N TYR A 10 0.89 -10.65 9.69
CA TYR A 10 -0.19 -10.26 10.59
C TYR A 10 0.03 -8.85 11.16
N ALA A 11 1.26 -8.53 11.59
CA ALA A 11 1.61 -7.18 12.05
C ALA A 11 1.42 -6.13 10.95
N GLN A 12 1.80 -6.44 9.71
CA GLN A 12 1.58 -5.54 8.57
C GLN A 12 0.08 -5.33 8.30
N LEU A 13 -0.77 -6.36 8.43
CA LEU A 13 -2.22 -6.22 8.32
C LEU A 13 -2.78 -5.27 9.39
N MET A 14 -2.36 -5.43 10.66
CA MET A 14 -2.79 -4.54 11.74
C MET A 14 -2.33 -3.09 11.49
N TYR A 15 -1.08 -2.92 11.04
CA TYR A 15 -0.54 -1.61 10.71
C TYR A 15 -1.28 -0.93 9.55
N ASN A 16 -1.61 -1.67 8.49
CA ASN A 16 -2.39 -1.15 7.37
C ASN A 16 -3.80 -0.71 7.79
N MET A 17 -4.44 -1.45 8.71
CA MET A 17 -5.77 -1.11 9.22
C MET A 17 -5.82 0.15 10.08
N GLU A 18 -4.72 0.57 10.69
CA GLU A 18 -4.69 1.77 11.56
C GLU A 18 -5.22 3.01 10.84
N LEU A 19 -4.85 3.23 9.57
CA LEU A 19 -5.37 4.34 8.78
C LEU A 19 -6.78 4.10 8.22
N MET A 20 -7.30 2.88 8.27
CA MET A 20 -8.68 2.59 7.85
C MET A 20 -9.68 2.99 8.94
N VAL A 21 -9.28 2.97 10.22
CA VAL A 21 -10.11 3.38 11.36
C VAL A 21 -10.64 4.82 11.21
N PRO A 22 -9.80 5.87 11.03
CA PRO A 22 -10.29 7.23 10.78
C PRO A 22 -10.97 7.41 9.40
N ARG A 23 -10.94 6.39 8.54
CA ARG A 23 -11.70 6.33 7.27
C ARG A 23 -13.08 5.67 7.42
N GLY A 24 -13.49 5.35 8.65
CA GLY A 24 -14.79 4.75 8.93
C GLY A 24 -14.83 3.23 8.88
N LEU A 25 -13.68 2.54 9.02
CA LEU A 25 -13.65 1.08 9.15
C LEU A 25 -14.56 0.65 10.32
N SER A 26 -15.62 -0.08 10.01
CA SER A 26 -16.59 -0.53 11.02
C SER A 26 -16.26 -1.90 11.61
N ALA A 27 -15.65 -2.79 10.81
CA ALA A 27 -15.26 -4.12 11.25
C ALA A 27 -14.16 -4.70 10.34
N ALA A 28 -13.30 -5.54 10.93
CA ALA A 28 -12.37 -6.40 10.22
C ALA A 28 -12.50 -7.83 10.78
N ILE A 29 -12.50 -8.83 9.90
CA ILE A 29 -12.73 -10.22 10.29
C ILE A 29 -11.55 -11.06 9.81
N TYR A 30 -10.84 -11.69 10.76
CA TYR A 30 -9.82 -12.67 10.49
C TYR A 30 -10.42 -14.07 10.56
N THR A 31 -10.55 -14.76 9.43
CA THR A 31 -11.36 -15.99 9.33
C THR A 31 -10.60 -17.27 9.65
N GLN A 32 -9.27 -17.21 9.79
CA GLN A 32 -8.42 -18.40 9.88
C GLN A 32 -7.87 -18.60 11.28
N THR A 33 -8.65 -19.25 12.14
CA THR A 33 -8.26 -19.48 13.55
C THR A 33 -7.20 -20.56 13.71
N THR A 34 -7.19 -21.58 12.84
CA THR A 34 -6.23 -22.68 12.83
C THR A 34 -5.63 -22.88 11.46
N ASP A 35 -4.49 -23.56 11.38
CA ASP A 35 -4.02 -24.12 10.12
C ASP A 35 -5.05 -25.10 9.55
N VAL A 36 -5.12 -25.17 8.23
CA VAL A 36 -5.89 -26.19 7.49
C VAL A 36 -5.01 -26.76 6.37
N GLU A 37 -5.45 -27.84 5.72
CA GLU A 37 -4.66 -28.54 4.71
C GLU A 37 -4.21 -27.60 3.56
N GLY A 38 -2.95 -27.15 3.64
CA GLY A 38 -2.33 -26.24 2.67
C GLY A 38 -2.34 -24.75 3.05
N GLU A 39 -3.05 -24.34 4.10
CA GLU A 39 -3.06 -22.96 4.61
C GLU A 39 -2.49 -22.93 6.03
N VAL A 40 -1.23 -22.49 6.14
CA VAL A 40 -0.43 -22.54 7.39
C VAL A 40 -0.33 -21.19 8.12
N ASN A 41 -1.22 -20.27 7.78
CA ASN A 41 -1.34 -18.93 8.35
C ASN A 41 -2.43 -18.85 9.45
N GLY A 42 -2.78 -19.96 10.10
CA GLY A 42 -3.69 -19.93 11.24
C GLY A 42 -3.06 -19.30 12.48
N LEU A 43 -3.88 -18.77 13.40
CA LEU A 43 -3.41 -18.29 14.70
C LEU A 43 -2.94 -19.43 15.61
N MET A 44 -3.39 -20.64 15.33
CA MET A 44 -3.02 -21.88 16.02
C MET A 44 -2.63 -22.96 15.01
N THR A 45 -1.89 -23.97 15.45
CA THR A 45 -1.63 -25.18 14.67
C THR A 45 -2.91 -25.95 14.36
N TYR A 46 -2.84 -26.85 13.37
CA TYR A 46 -3.98 -27.67 12.92
C TYR A 46 -4.65 -28.45 14.06
N ASP A 47 -3.84 -29.02 14.96
CA ASP A 47 -4.27 -29.74 16.17
C ASP A 47 -4.72 -28.82 17.33
N ARG A 48 -4.55 -27.50 17.19
CA ARG A 48 -4.82 -26.47 18.21
C ARG A 48 -3.93 -26.55 19.46
N GLU A 49 -2.82 -27.28 19.40
CA GLU A 49 -1.91 -27.41 20.55
C GLU A 49 -1.03 -26.18 20.74
N ILE A 50 -0.67 -25.49 19.66
CA ILE A 50 0.27 -24.37 19.68
C ILE A 50 -0.40 -23.10 19.20
N ILE A 51 -0.38 -22.07 20.06
CA ILE A 51 -0.68 -20.69 19.67
C ILE A 51 0.54 -20.12 18.94
N LYS A 52 0.36 -19.73 17.68
CA LYS A 52 1.46 -19.29 16.81
C LYS A 52 1.90 -17.85 17.10
N ILE A 53 0.95 -16.97 17.40
CA ILE A 53 1.23 -15.57 17.77
C ILE A 53 0.97 -15.39 19.27
N PRO A 54 1.98 -15.01 20.08
CA PRO A 54 1.79 -14.79 21.51
C PRO A 54 0.69 -13.76 21.81
N GLU A 55 -0.12 -14.00 22.84
CA GLU A 55 -1.22 -13.10 23.23
C GLU A 55 -0.74 -11.67 23.54
N GLU A 56 0.39 -11.53 24.23
CA GLU A 56 0.98 -10.23 24.53
C GLU A 56 1.32 -9.45 23.26
N MET A 57 1.79 -10.15 22.22
CA MET A 57 2.08 -9.55 20.93
C MET A 57 0.78 -9.12 20.22
N LEU A 58 -0.26 -9.95 20.23
CA LEU A 58 -1.57 -9.58 19.69
C LEU A 58 -2.11 -8.31 20.36
N ARG A 59 -2.01 -8.23 21.70
CA ARG A 59 -2.40 -7.05 22.47
C ARG A 59 -1.66 -5.79 22.02
N ILE A 60 -0.34 -5.88 21.81
CA ILE A 60 0.47 -4.76 21.32
C ILE A 60 0.04 -4.36 19.90
N LEU A 61 -0.16 -5.32 19.01
CA LEU A 61 -0.53 -5.07 17.61
C LEU A 61 -1.95 -4.50 17.47
N HIS A 62 -2.88 -4.88 18.36
CA HIS A 62 -4.26 -4.39 18.34
C HIS A 62 -4.44 -3.07 19.08
N ALA A 63 -3.58 -2.74 20.05
CA ALA A 63 -3.72 -1.53 20.86
C ALA A 63 -3.90 -0.22 20.06
N PRO A 64 -3.19 0.02 18.94
CA PRO A 64 -3.43 1.19 18.10
C PRO A 64 -4.85 1.29 17.52
N LEU A 65 -5.48 0.14 17.23
CA LEU A 65 -6.81 0.07 16.59
C LEU A 65 -7.96 0.43 17.56
N TYR A 66 -7.71 0.42 18.86
CA TYR A 66 -8.69 0.77 19.90
C TYR A 66 -8.59 2.23 20.35
N LYS A 67 -7.70 3.01 19.75
CA LYS A 67 -7.65 4.46 20.00
C LYS A 67 -8.88 5.09 19.35
N GLU A 68 -9.44 6.10 20.02
CA GLU A 68 -10.51 6.90 19.42
C GLU A 68 -10.03 7.49 18.09
N PRO A 69 -10.80 7.32 17.00
CA PRO A 69 -10.43 7.90 15.72
C PRO A 69 -10.35 9.42 15.85
N SER A 70 -9.17 9.98 15.62
CA SER A 70 -8.95 11.41 15.51
C SER A 70 -8.49 11.78 14.11
N GLY A 71 -8.67 13.05 13.77
CA GLY A 71 -8.27 13.60 12.48
C GLY A 71 -9.23 13.26 11.34
N LYS A 72 -8.84 13.72 10.16
CA LYS A 72 -9.59 13.61 8.91
C LYS A 72 -8.71 13.02 7.83
N ILE A 73 -9.25 12.05 7.10
CA ILE A 73 -8.60 11.51 5.92
C ILE A 73 -8.99 12.34 4.70
N SER A 74 -8.00 12.72 3.91
CA SER A 74 -8.19 13.36 2.61
C SER A 74 -7.36 12.65 1.54
N PHE A 75 -7.93 12.50 0.34
CA PHE A 75 -7.20 11.95 -0.80
C PHE A 75 -6.38 13.07 -1.46
N ILE A 76 -5.12 12.78 -1.75
CA ILE A 76 -4.20 13.74 -2.35
C ILE A 76 -4.52 13.89 -3.84
N ASN A 77 -4.60 15.13 -4.30
CA ASN A 77 -4.96 15.50 -5.68
C ASN A 77 -6.35 15.02 -6.12
N MET A 78 -7.24 14.72 -5.17
CA MET A 78 -8.65 14.41 -5.40
C MET A 78 -9.50 15.31 -4.51
N GLN A 79 -10.48 15.97 -5.09
CA GLN A 79 -11.44 16.80 -4.34
C GLN A 79 -12.66 15.98 -3.93
N ASN A 80 -13.07 15.04 -4.79
CA ASN A 80 -14.31 14.28 -4.66
C ASN A 80 -14.11 12.79 -5.00
N GLU A 81 -15.04 11.93 -4.55
CA GLU A 81 -14.98 10.47 -4.80
C GLU A 81 -15.13 10.08 -6.28
N THR A 82 -15.68 10.97 -7.10
CA THR A 82 -15.84 10.77 -8.55
C THR A 82 -14.60 11.16 -9.35
N ASP A 83 -13.60 11.76 -8.70
CA ASP A 83 -12.38 12.17 -9.38
C ASP A 83 -11.59 10.94 -9.82
N VAL A 84 -11.00 11.03 -11.01
CA VAL A 84 -10.06 10.02 -11.48
C VAL A 84 -8.70 10.33 -10.87
N ASN A 85 -8.03 9.30 -10.34
CA ASN A 85 -6.65 9.41 -9.89
C ASN A 85 -5.79 9.99 -11.03
N LYS A 86 -5.04 11.07 -10.77
CA LYS A 86 -4.18 11.70 -11.78
C LYS A 86 -2.72 11.36 -11.55
N PHE A 87 -2.16 10.56 -12.42
CA PHE A 87 -0.75 10.19 -12.42
C PHE A 87 -0.20 10.07 -13.84
N LYS A 88 1.12 10.20 -13.94
CA LYS A 88 1.87 10.01 -15.17
C LYS A 88 2.19 8.53 -15.32
N VAL A 89 2.09 7.97 -16.53
CA VAL A 89 2.36 6.55 -16.83
C VAL A 89 3.32 6.39 -18.00
N SER A 90 4.09 5.31 -17.96
CA SER A 90 4.90 4.80 -19.06
C SER A 90 4.99 3.27 -19.01
N ARG A 91 5.17 2.63 -20.18
CA ARG A 91 5.44 1.18 -20.29
C ARG A 91 6.93 0.85 -20.16
N SER A 92 7.79 1.83 -20.35
CA SER A 92 9.24 1.66 -20.36
C SER A 92 9.94 2.90 -19.85
N VAL A 93 11.00 2.71 -19.10
CA VAL A 93 11.76 3.80 -18.51
C VAL A 93 13.25 3.50 -18.55
N SER A 94 14.06 4.56 -18.54
CA SER A 94 15.50 4.51 -18.41
C SER A 94 15.91 4.06 -17.00
N LYS A 95 17.19 3.74 -16.79
CA LYS A 95 17.70 3.36 -15.47
C LYS A 95 17.58 4.48 -14.43
N ASN A 96 17.57 5.73 -14.86
CA ASN A 96 17.55 6.93 -14.00
C ASN A 96 16.19 7.61 -13.96
N TRP A 97 15.11 6.92 -14.33
CA TRP A 97 13.75 7.47 -14.43
C TRP A 97 13.17 8.11 -13.16
N LEU A 98 13.76 7.80 -12.00
CA LEU A 98 13.42 8.39 -10.71
C LEU A 98 14.06 9.77 -10.46
N THR A 99 14.96 10.23 -11.33
CA THR A 99 15.66 11.51 -11.17
C THR A 99 15.01 12.60 -12.02
N ALA A 100 15.16 13.86 -11.58
CA ALA A 100 14.65 15.03 -12.31
C ALA A 100 15.26 15.19 -13.72
N SER A 101 16.40 14.55 -13.99
CA SER A 101 17.09 14.59 -15.29
C SER A 101 16.65 13.50 -16.27
N ALA A 102 15.68 12.66 -15.89
CA ALA A 102 15.15 11.64 -16.78
C ALA A 102 14.40 12.26 -17.97
N SER A 103 14.72 11.81 -19.19
CA SER A 103 14.04 12.20 -20.43
C SER A 103 12.93 11.23 -20.84
N ASP A 104 12.52 10.36 -19.91
CA ASP A 104 11.52 9.34 -20.14
C ASP A 104 10.16 9.94 -20.51
N LYS A 105 9.53 9.35 -21.53
CA LYS A 105 8.24 9.80 -22.01
C LYS A 105 7.13 9.22 -21.15
N PHE A 106 6.60 10.05 -20.27
CA PHE A 106 5.36 9.74 -19.55
C PHE A 106 4.17 10.47 -20.15
N THR A 107 3.01 9.82 -20.13
CA THR A 107 1.74 10.41 -20.54
C THR A 107 0.79 10.50 -19.35
N ASP A 108 -0.15 11.44 -19.38
CA ASP A 108 -1.24 11.47 -18.38
C ASP A 108 -2.11 10.22 -18.49
N ASN A 109 -2.53 9.68 -17.35
CA ASN A 109 -3.56 8.66 -17.33
C ASN A 109 -4.95 9.30 -17.57
N ALA A 110 -5.72 8.75 -18.50
CA ALA A 110 -7.10 9.19 -18.73
C ALA A 110 -8.14 8.21 -18.14
N LYS A 111 -7.70 6.98 -17.86
CA LYS A 111 -8.46 5.83 -17.34
C LYS A 111 -7.48 4.92 -16.60
N PRO A 112 -7.96 3.97 -15.76
CA PRO A 112 -7.12 2.90 -15.22
C PRO A 112 -6.27 2.27 -16.32
N PHE A 113 -4.96 2.13 -16.09
CA PHE A 113 -4.01 1.84 -17.14
C PHE A 113 -3.92 0.33 -17.39
N ALA A 114 -4.34 -0.13 -18.58
CA ALA A 114 -4.32 -1.55 -18.90
C ALA A 114 -2.88 -2.08 -19.07
N VAL A 115 -2.53 -3.08 -18.26
CA VAL A 115 -1.25 -3.80 -18.26
C VAL A 115 -1.51 -5.26 -18.64
N LYS A 116 -0.76 -5.78 -19.61
CA LYS A 116 -0.87 -7.20 -20.01
C LYS A 116 0.02 -8.05 -19.13
N LYS A 117 -0.31 -9.34 -19.03
CA LYS A 117 0.56 -10.32 -18.38
C LYS A 117 1.99 -10.26 -18.94
N GLY A 118 2.97 -10.16 -18.05
CA GLY A 118 4.40 -10.06 -18.35
C GLY A 118 4.89 -8.63 -18.61
N ASP A 119 4.00 -7.67 -18.83
CA ASP A 119 4.38 -6.27 -19.05
C ASP A 119 4.77 -5.59 -17.72
N ALA A 120 5.30 -4.37 -17.88
CA ALA A 120 5.56 -3.44 -16.80
C ALA A 120 4.79 -2.14 -17.01
N VAL A 121 4.50 -1.47 -15.90
CA VAL A 121 4.03 -0.08 -15.85
C VAL A 121 4.88 0.67 -14.83
N TYR A 122 5.27 1.86 -15.22
CA TYR A 122 5.96 2.82 -14.39
C TYR A 122 5.09 4.05 -14.31
N SER A 123 4.89 4.56 -13.11
CA SER A 123 4.06 5.73 -12.91
C SER A 123 4.61 6.63 -11.83
N TYR A 124 4.26 7.91 -11.89
CA TYR A 124 4.53 8.82 -10.80
C TYR A 124 3.43 9.86 -10.67
N GLN A 125 3.33 10.44 -9.49
CA GLN A 125 2.48 11.59 -9.20
C GLN A 125 3.27 12.57 -8.35
N ASP A 126 3.22 13.84 -8.75
CA ASP A 126 3.71 14.94 -7.94
C ASP A 126 2.58 15.46 -7.05
N PHE A 127 2.90 15.80 -5.81
CA PHE A 127 1.96 16.35 -4.86
C PHE A 127 2.65 17.34 -3.93
N ASN A 128 1.88 18.29 -3.40
CA ASN A 128 2.38 19.30 -2.49
C ASN A 128 2.03 18.94 -1.05
N ILE A 129 2.98 19.14 -0.14
CA ILE A 129 2.80 19.01 1.31
C ILE A 129 3.12 20.39 1.92
N ALA A 130 2.08 21.16 2.22
CA ALA A 130 2.22 22.43 2.94
C ALA A 130 2.51 22.16 4.43
N ASP A 131 1.64 21.37 5.05
CA ASP A 131 1.76 20.90 6.42
C ASP A 131 2.05 19.40 6.44
N MET A 132 2.90 18.95 7.36
CA MET A 132 3.23 17.53 7.47
C MET A 132 2.02 16.76 8.02
N PRO A 133 1.58 15.68 7.34
CA PRO A 133 0.47 14.86 7.83
C PRO A 133 0.90 14.03 9.04
N GLU A 134 -0.08 13.57 9.81
CA GLU A 134 0.14 12.56 10.86
C GLU A 134 0.16 11.14 10.30
N GLY A 135 -0.54 10.92 9.19
CA GLY A 135 -0.59 9.64 8.49
C GLY A 135 -0.48 9.79 6.99
N LEU A 136 0.17 8.82 6.34
CA LEU A 136 0.29 8.73 4.90
C LEU A 136 -0.08 7.32 4.48
N GLY A 137 -1.01 7.19 3.55
CA GLY A 137 -1.41 5.90 3.02
C GLY A 137 -1.56 5.91 1.51
N MET A 138 -1.56 4.71 0.95
CA MET A 138 -1.66 4.49 -0.47
C MET A 138 -2.66 3.39 -0.74
N LYS A 139 -3.56 3.64 -1.69
CA LYS A 139 -4.36 2.61 -2.34
C LYS A 139 -3.61 2.16 -3.58
N LEU A 140 -3.32 0.86 -3.71
CA LEU A 140 -2.66 0.31 -4.89
C LEU A 140 -3.50 -0.80 -5.51
N LEU A 141 -3.74 -0.71 -6.81
CA LEU A 141 -4.33 -1.75 -7.64
C LEU A 141 -3.29 -2.17 -8.68
N GLY A 142 -2.82 -3.41 -8.59
CA GLY A 142 -1.70 -3.90 -9.40
C GLY A 142 -1.51 -5.41 -9.28
N PHE A 143 -0.99 -6.05 -10.33
CA PHE A 143 -0.52 -7.44 -10.24
C PHE A 143 0.92 -7.52 -10.71
N GLY A 144 1.72 -8.36 -10.06
CA GLY A 144 3.15 -8.48 -10.34
C GLY A 144 4.01 -8.00 -9.19
N ASP A 145 5.26 -7.68 -9.46
CA ASP A 145 6.20 -7.17 -8.47
C ASP A 145 6.06 -5.66 -8.40
N ALA A 146 5.72 -5.13 -7.22
CA ALA A 146 5.47 -3.72 -7.03
C ALA A 146 6.56 -3.07 -6.17
N LYS A 147 6.98 -1.88 -6.56
CA LYS A 147 7.92 -1.03 -5.83
C LYS A 147 7.40 0.39 -5.78
N VAL A 148 7.38 0.98 -4.59
CA VAL A 148 6.95 2.35 -4.34
C VAL A 148 8.14 3.16 -3.85
N TYR A 149 8.32 4.32 -4.49
CA TYR A 149 9.40 5.24 -4.24
C TYR A 149 8.83 6.59 -3.82
N LEU A 150 9.46 7.23 -2.84
CA LEU A 150 9.16 8.60 -2.43
C LEU A 150 10.43 9.43 -2.60
N ASN A 151 10.34 10.48 -3.41
CA ASN A 151 11.47 11.36 -3.74
C ASN A 151 12.70 10.57 -4.23
N GLY A 152 12.45 9.53 -5.04
CA GLY A 152 13.47 8.63 -5.59
C GLY A 152 13.97 7.54 -4.64
N LYS A 153 13.59 7.56 -3.36
CA LYS A 153 13.96 6.54 -2.38
C LYS A 153 12.94 5.40 -2.35
N LEU A 154 13.38 4.16 -2.43
CA LEU A 154 12.51 2.98 -2.24
C LEU A 154 11.97 2.97 -0.81
N ILE A 155 10.64 3.00 -0.67
CA ILE A 155 9.96 3.02 0.64
C ILE A 155 9.11 1.77 0.90
N TRP A 156 8.64 1.10 -0.15
CA TRP A 156 7.84 -0.12 -0.02
C TRP A 156 8.05 -1.00 -1.25
N GLN A 157 8.00 -2.31 -1.05
CA GLN A 157 8.05 -3.28 -2.13
C GLN A 157 7.33 -4.56 -1.72
N GLU A 158 6.75 -5.24 -2.70
CA GLU A 158 6.18 -6.57 -2.52
C GLU A 158 6.26 -7.34 -3.83
N ASP A 159 6.68 -8.59 -3.74
CA ASP A 159 6.77 -9.49 -4.88
C ASP A 159 5.41 -10.15 -5.11
N LYS A 160 4.94 -10.14 -6.35
CA LYS A 160 3.64 -10.73 -6.73
C LYS A 160 2.47 -10.23 -5.87
N ILE A 161 2.27 -8.90 -5.80
CA ILE A 161 1.07 -8.33 -5.20
C ILE A 161 -0.17 -8.97 -5.85
N ARG A 162 -1.08 -9.44 -4.99
CA ARG A 162 -2.27 -10.21 -5.40
C ARG A 162 -3.53 -9.40 -5.15
N THR A 163 -3.59 -8.15 -5.62
CA THR A 163 -4.80 -7.33 -5.49
C THR A 163 -5.94 -7.97 -6.28
N LYS A 164 -6.78 -8.82 -5.68
CA LYS A 164 -7.73 -9.65 -6.47
C LYS A 164 -8.75 -8.82 -7.24
N ARG A 165 -9.48 -7.95 -6.54
CA ARG A 165 -10.60 -7.13 -7.08
C ARG A 165 -10.68 -5.73 -6.48
N HIS A 166 -9.85 -5.43 -5.49
CA HIS A 166 -9.88 -4.20 -4.72
C HIS A 166 -8.46 -3.69 -4.57
N TYR A 167 -8.34 -2.39 -4.28
CA TYR A 167 -7.09 -1.80 -3.90
C TYR A 167 -6.60 -2.39 -2.59
N ASP A 168 -5.30 -2.65 -2.49
CA ASP A 168 -4.65 -2.86 -1.21
C ASP A 168 -4.44 -1.50 -0.54
N ASP A 169 -4.75 -1.42 0.74
CA ASP A 169 -4.45 -0.27 1.59
C ASP A 169 -3.07 -0.47 2.22
N ILE A 170 -2.11 0.37 1.84
CA ILE A 170 -0.74 0.35 2.32
C ILE A 170 -0.56 1.55 3.25
N ASN A 171 -0.24 1.29 4.52
CA ASN A 171 0.13 2.35 5.45
C ASN A 171 1.62 2.69 5.26
N LEU A 172 1.89 3.96 4.96
CA LEU A 172 3.21 4.53 4.72
C LEU A 172 3.57 5.59 5.77
N SER A 173 2.87 5.61 6.92
CA SER A 173 3.05 6.66 7.93
C SER A 173 4.46 6.67 8.53
N ASP A 174 5.11 5.51 8.64
CA ASP A 174 6.51 5.40 9.07
C ASP A 174 7.50 5.98 8.04
N LYS A 175 7.02 6.32 6.84
CA LYS A 175 7.78 6.93 5.73
C LYS A 175 7.58 8.45 5.65
N ILE A 176 6.73 9.05 6.48
CA ILE A 176 6.50 10.52 6.52
C ILE A 176 7.81 11.29 6.72
N LYS A 177 8.78 10.71 7.45
CA LYS A 177 10.14 11.26 7.62
C LYS A 177 10.93 11.49 6.33
N TYR A 178 10.46 10.97 5.19
CA TYR A 178 11.06 11.17 3.87
C TYR A 178 10.30 12.20 3.02
N LEU A 179 9.19 12.74 3.53
CA LEU A 179 8.50 13.89 2.94
C LEU A 179 9.32 15.16 3.16
N LEU A 180 9.22 16.07 2.20
CA LEU A 180 9.78 17.41 2.26
C LEU A 180 8.64 18.43 2.29
N PRO A 181 8.79 19.59 2.97
CA PRO A 181 7.88 20.70 2.77
C PRO A 181 7.87 21.13 1.29
N GLY A 182 6.68 21.33 0.72
CA GLY A 182 6.49 21.66 -0.69
C GLY A 182 6.31 20.43 -1.58
N THR A 183 6.94 20.43 -2.75
CA THR A 183 6.71 19.42 -3.80
C THR A 183 7.42 18.10 -3.48
N ASN A 184 6.65 17.02 -3.51
CA ASN A 184 7.11 15.64 -3.38
C ASN A 184 6.67 14.82 -4.59
N ARG A 185 7.38 13.72 -4.85
CA ARG A 185 7.03 12.76 -5.89
C ARG A 185 6.88 11.36 -5.30
N ILE A 186 5.72 10.75 -5.51
CA ILE A 186 5.55 9.29 -5.36
C ILE A 186 5.72 8.66 -6.74
N ALA A 187 6.47 7.57 -6.81
CA ALA A 187 6.58 6.77 -8.01
C ALA A 187 6.31 5.31 -7.70
N VAL A 188 5.69 4.61 -8.65
CA VAL A 188 5.30 3.22 -8.53
C VAL A 188 5.78 2.50 -9.77
N ALA A 189 6.51 1.41 -9.58
CA ALA A 189 6.85 0.47 -10.63
C ALA A 189 6.12 -0.83 -10.33
N CYS A 190 5.31 -1.28 -11.29
CA CYS A 190 4.71 -2.61 -11.25
C CYS A 190 5.24 -3.39 -12.46
N THR A 191 6.02 -4.42 -12.20
CA THR A 191 6.74 -5.20 -13.20
C THR A 191 6.31 -6.66 -13.15
N ASN A 192 6.58 -7.43 -14.20
CA ASN A 192 6.26 -8.86 -14.26
C ASN A 192 4.79 -9.15 -13.95
N ALA A 193 3.87 -8.40 -14.58
CA ALA A 193 2.45 -8.53 -14.30
C ALA A 193 1.99 -9.99 -14.41
N THR A 194 1.39 -10.54 -13.36
CA THR A 194 1.04 -11.97 -13.34
C THR A 194 -0.17 -12.31 -14.20
N GLN A 195 -0.97 -11.30 -14.57
CA GLN A 195 -2.18 -11.40 -15.38
C GLN A 195 -2.52 -10.06 -16.05
N ASP A 196 -3.43 -10.08 -17.02
CA ASP A 196 -4.00 -8.88 -17.63
C ASP A 196 -4.83 -8.10 -16.61
N MET A 197 -4.63 -6.79 -16.51
CA MET A 197 -5.26 -5.99 -15.46
C MET A 197 -5.23 -4.48 -15.70
N ASN A 198 -5.89 -3.74 -14.82
CA ASN A 198 -5.85 -2.28 -14.77
C ASN A 198 -5.01 -1.80 -13.59
N PHE A 199 -3.90 -1.14 -13.87
CA PHE A 199 -3.08 -0.50 -12.85
C PHE A 199 -3.67 0.85 -12.45
N ASP A 200 -3.75 1.09 -11.14
CA ASP A 200 -4.23 2.34 -10.56
C ASP A 200 -3.64 2.53 -9.15
N PHE A 201 -3.46 3.76 -8.72
CA PHE A 201 -3.15 4.07 -7.33
C PHE A 201 -3.66 5.45 -6.92
N ALA A 202 -3.92 5.59 -5.62
CA ALA A 202 -4.27 6.86 -4.99
C ALA A 202 -3.45 7.05 -3.72
N LEU A 203 -3.09 8.28 -3.41
CA LEU A 203 -2.53 8.64 -2.11
C LEU A 203 -3.60 9.28 -1.24
N TYR A 204 -3.52 9.03 0.06
CA TYR A 204 -4.33 9.72 1.05
C TYR A 204 -3.48 10.06 2.27
N ARG A 205 -3.92 11.06 3.01
CA ARG A 205 -3.25 11.55 4.22
C ARG A 205 -4.24 11.67 5.36
N LEU A 206 -3.74 11.54 6.57
CA LEU A 206 -4.44 11.82 7.81
C LEU A 206 -3.91 13.14 8.37
N ASP A 207 -4.81 14.07 8.60
CA ASP A 207 -4.54 15.39 9.19
C ASP A 207 -5.37 15.57 10.45
N ASN A 208 -4.82 16.20 11.48
CA ASN A 208 -5.58 16.56 12.68
C ASN A 208 -6.31 17.89 12.55
#